data_AF-A0A6C0CR55-F1
#
_entry.id   AF-A0A6C0CR55-F1
#
_cell.length_a   1.000
_cell.length_b   1.000
_cell.length_c   1.000
_cell.angle_alpha   90.00
_cell.angle_beta   90.00
_cell.angle_gamma   90.00
#
_symmetry.space_group_name_H-M   'P 1'
#
loop_
_entity.id
_entity.type
_entity.pdbx_description
1 polymer ?
#
loop_
_entity_poly.entity_id
_entity_poly.type
_entity_poly.pdbx_seq_one_letter_code
_entity_poly.pdbx_strand_id
1 'polypeptide(L)'
;MNLNKQIFFILILLICIFFGSIYLSREAFQSKKNILTTQRLNYEGSITDANLITFPASGWNYVLTQLGRQQSIDLYKNSNELILDSVDIASYLPKAKKSALQKGYFCIFTHPKKKDDFQCGFDWTGKKIGYLDRIEENMIRSILYGYRTRAKLEYIGLEYLKQLDLLFNQLDVLVAYVIPGSIFAELLASQNLVLLNINDFDLERTRITYPELFLERVTVDSIFGINHTIQIDTSTVQLFGTRLYRVMFPSKQINESFITRLAREDTEDYSCVGDNERLISRRLCDSPYDVFGEPKTHPTVWDKPCKKNKDCPFYQANKNYPNEYGKCLSTGICEFPVGVLRMSYTKYSDLAEYTPFCYQCRNPTDPNCCKEQVHLVELQKKYPKKEYTHLKSPDYVFKNDTENRDKYKLPTTIQLS
;
A
#
# COMPACT_ATOMS: atom_id res chain seq x y z
N MET A 1 -19.82 33.47 -76.20
CA MET A 1 -20.44 33.29 -74.86
C MET A 1 -19.74 32.29 -73.94
N ASN A 2 -18.73 31.50 -74.38
CA ASN A 2 -18.10 30.47 -73.54
C ASN A 2 -16.94 30.95 -72.65
N LEU A 3 -16.14 31.93 -73.09
CA LEU A 3 -14.91 32.33 -72.38
C LEU A 3 -15.17 32.76 -70.93
N ASN A 4 -16.20 33.60 -70.69
CA ASN A 4 -16.58 34.04 -69.35
C ASN A 4 -17.00 32.88 -68.43
N LYS A 5 -17.59 31.79 -68.97
CA LYS A 5 -17.92 30.60 -68.19
C LYS A 5 -16.66 29.84 -67.76
N GLN A 6 -15.66 29.71 -68.62
CA GLN A 6 -14.37 29.10 -68.25
C GLN A 6 -13.64 29.93 -67.20
N ILE A 7 -13.57 31.25 -67.36
CA ILE A 7 -12.94 32.16 -66.39
C ILE A 7 -13.64 32.06 -65.03
N PHE A 8 -14.98 32.05 -64.99
CA PHE A 8 -15.75 31.90 -63.75
C PHE A 8 -15.50 30.55 -63.06
N PHE A 9 -15.41 29.45 -63.82
CA PHE A 9 -15.12 28.12 -63.27
C PHE A 9 -13.70 28.02 -62.70
N ILE A 10 -12.72 28.62 -63.38
CA ILE A 10 -11.33 28.71 -62.89
C ILE A 10 -11.27 29.55 -61.60
N LEU A 11 -12.01 30.66 -61.54
CA LEU A 11 -12.08 31.50 -60.34
C LEU A 11 -12.67 30.74 -59.15
N ILE A 12 -13.77 29.99 -59.36
CA ILE A 12 -14.35 29.12 -58.33
C ILE A 12 -13.35 28.04 -57.90
N LEU A 13 -12.65 27.38 -58.84
CA LEU A 13 -11.67 26.35 -58.49
C LEU A 13 -10.52 26.92 -57.64
N LEU A 14 -10.00 28.11 -57.99
CA LEU A 14 -8.98 28.80 -57.22
C LEU A 14 -9.48 29.23 -55.83
N ILE A 15 -10.73 29.71 -55.73
CA ILE A 15 -11.38 30.02 -54.44
C ILE A 15 -11.52 28.73 -53.59
N CYS A 16 -11.96 27.62 -54.17
CA CYS A 16 -12.06 26.34 -53.45
C CYS A 16 -10.70 25.79 -53.01
N ILE A 17 -9.64 25.96 -53.81
CA ILE A 17 -8.27 25.59 -53.43
C ILE A 17 -7.75 26.50 -52.30
N PHE A 18 -8.00 27.81 -52.38
CA PHE A 18 -7.56 28.80 -51.39
C PHE A 18 -8.29 28.66 -50.05
N PHE A 19 -9.61 28.45 -50.05
CA PHE A 19 -10.33 28.10 -48.83
C PHE A 19 -9.95 26.69 -48.34
N GLY A 20 -9.70 25.73 -49.25
CA GLY A 20 -9.22 24.40 -48.90
C GLY A 20 -7.90 24.43 -48.12
N SER A 21 -6.91 25.20 -48.58
CA SER A 21 -5.62 25.34 -47.87
C SER A 21 -5.75 26.13 -46.56
N ILE A 22 -6.63 27.13 -46.49
CA ILE A 22 -6.95 27.85 -45.23
C ILE A 22 -7.63 26.94 -44.20
N TYR A 23 -8.48 26.00 -44.62
CA TYR A 23 -9.14 25.06 -43.71
C TYR A 23 -8.27 23.85 -43.34
N LEU A 24 -7.38 23.38 -44.22
CA LEU A 24 -6.42 22.30 -43.91
C LEU A 24 -5.26 22.76 -43.00
N SER A 25 -4.94 24.06 -42.96
CA SER A 25 -3.84 24.61 -42.14
C SER A 25 -4.20 24.85 -40.66
N ARG A 26 -5.30 24.26 -40.16
CA ARG A 26 -5.48 24.03 -38.72
C ARG A 26 -4.62 22.87 -38.24
N GLU A 27 -3.31 23.07 -38.23
CA GLU A 27 -2.38 22.20 -37.52
C GLU A 27 -2.74 22.20 -36.03
N ALA A 28 -3.25 21.06 -35.55
CA ALA A 28 -3.58 20.87 -34.15
C ALA A 28 -2.28 20.68 -33.34
N PHE A 29 -1.61 21.78 -33.02
CA PHE A 29 -0.48 21.84 -32.08
C PHE A 29 -0.91 21.51 -30.63
N GLN A 30 -1.41 20.30 -30.42
CA GLN A 30 -1.31 19.64 -29.12
C GLN A 30 0.15 19.22 -28.94
N SER A 31 0.97 20.15 -28.44
CA SER A 31 2.26 19.79 -27.87
C SER A 31 2.02 18.74 -26.78
N LYS A 32 2.61 17.55 -26.95
CA LYS A 32 2.48 16.46 -25.95
C LYS A 32 2.85 17.00 -24.58
N LYS A 33 1.97 16.76 -23.60
CA LYS A 33 2.20 17.19 -22.21
C LYS A 33 3.50 16.58 -21.69
N ASN A 34 4.23 17.31 -20.87
CA ASN A 34 5.36 16.75 -20.14
C ASN A 34 4.86 16.20 -18.79
N ILE A 35 5.06 14.91 -18.57
CA ILE A 35 4.78 14.23 -17.29
C ILE A 35 6.13 13.87 -16.67
N LEU A 36 6.36 14.29 -15.42
CA LEU A 36 7.57 13.93 -14.69
C LEU A 36 7.35 12.62 -13.92
N THR A 37 8.28 11.67 -14.07
CA THR A 37 8.21 10.39 -13.37
C THR A 37 9.60 9.75 -13.19
N THR A 38 9.80 9.01 -12.12
CA THR A 38 10.90 8.04 -11.96
C THR A 38 10.62 6.75 -12.74
N GLN A 39 9.35 6.34 -12.80
CA GLN A 39 8.82 5.08 -13.31
C GLN A 39 8.68 4.99 -14.85
N ARG A 40 9.60 5.62 -15.61
CA ARG A 40 9.50 5.68 -17.07
C ARG A 40 9.41 4.30 -17.73
N LEU A 41 10.30 3.37 -17.37
CA LEU A 41 10.36 2.03 -18.00
C LEU A 41 9.10 1.18 -17.77
N ASN A 42 8.29 1.51 -16.75
CA ASN A 42 7.01 0.88 -16.46
C ASN A 42 5.85 1.47 -17.29
N TYR A 43 5.95 2.74 -17.74
CA TYR A 43 4.87 3.45 -18.42
C TYR A 43 5.15 3.83 -19.89
N GLU A 44 6.40 3.75 -20.34
CA GLU A 44 6.79 4.00 -21.73
C GLU A 44 6.08 3.00 -22.67
N GLY A 45 5.57 3.50 -23.80
CA GLY A 45 4.63 2.77 -24.66
C GLY A 45 3.17 2.83 -24.20
N SER A 46 2.88 2.71 -22.90
CA SER A 46 1.51 2.74 -22.38
C SER A 46 0.88 4.14 -22.33
N ILE A 47 1.68 5.18 -22.03
CA ILE A 47 1.24 6.58 -21.99
C ILE A 47 1.70 7.26 -23.29
N THR A 48 0.78 7.35 -24.25
CA THR A 48 1.07 7.86 -25.61
C THR A 48 0.72 9.34 -25.81
N ASP A 49 -0.12 9.93 -24.95
CA ASP A 49 -0.57 11.34 -25.03
C ASP A 49 0.46 12.36 -24.51
N ALA A 50 1.53 11.88 -23.88
CA ALA A 50 2.51 12.68 -23.17
C ALA A 50 3.96 12.27 -23.48
N ASN A 51 4.90 13.14 -23.11
CA ASN A 51 6.32 12.84 -23.03
C ASN A 51 6.64 12.49 -21.57
N LEU A 52 7.15 11.28 -21.31
CA LEU A 52 7.64 10.89 -19.99
C LEU A 52 9.06 11.44 -19.77
N ILE A 53 9.20 12.40 -18.86
CA ILE A 53 10.50 12.91 -18.43
C ILE A 53 10.95 12.09 -17.22
N THR A 54 12.01 11.32 -17.40
CA THR A 54 12.68 10.61 -16.29
C THR A 54 13.27 11.63 -15.31
N PHE A 55 13.01 11.46 -14.03
CA PHE A 55 13.72 12.17 -12.96
C PHE A 55 14.63 11.22 -12.17
N PRO A 56 15.83 11.64 -11.73
CA PRO A 56 16.65 10.81 -10.84
C PRO A 56 15.99 10.72 -9.45
N ALA A 57 15.87 9.50 -8.92
CA ALA A 57 15.22 9.24 -7.63
C ALA A 57 15.86 10.04 -6.47
N SER A 58 17.18 10.26 -6.51
CA SER A 58 17.92 11.08 -5.54
C SER A 58 17.42 12.53 -5.43
N GLY A 59 16.83 13.09 -6.50
CA GLY A 59 16.22 14.42 -6.49
C GLY A 59 14.76 14.44 -6.05
N TRP A 60 14.07 13.30 -5.96
CA TRP A 60 12.62 13.26 -5.75
C TRP A 60 12.19 13.83 -4.40
N ASN A 61 13.03 13.69 -3.36
CA ASN A 61 12.84 14.35 -2.06
C ASN A 61 12.73 15.89 -2.18
N TYR A 62 13.47 16.52 -3.09
CA TYR A 62 13.35 17.96 -3.35
C TYR A 62 12.01 18.29 -4.01
N VAL A 63 11.62 17.52 -5.03
CA VAL A 63 10.33 17.69 -5.74
C VAL A 63 9.16 17.59 -4.75
N LEU A 64 9.11 16.53 -3.94
CA LEU A 64 8.08 16.33 -2.92
C LEU A 64 8.08 17.43 -1.84
N THR A 65 9.24 17.95 -1.46
CA THR A 65 9.37 19.07 -0.52
C THR A 65 8.77 20.36 -1.08
N GLN A 66 8.96 20.67 -2.37
CA GLN A 66 8.36 21.86 -2.97
C GLN A 66 6.85 21.72 -3.18
N LEU A 67 6.37 20.51 -3.48
CA LEU A 67 4.94 20.19 -3.56
C LEU A 67 4.22 20.39 -2.23
N GLY A 68 4.77 19.88 -1.13
CA GLY A 68 4.25 20.11 0.21
C GLY A 68 4.25 21.59 0.63
N ARG A 69 5.09 22.42 0.00
CA ARG A 69 5.15 23.88 0.17
C ARG A 69 4.29 24.66 -0.84
N GLN A 70 3.56 23.97 -1.73
CA GLN A 70 2.77 24.57 -2.81
C GLN A 70 3.58 25.49 -3.76
N GLN A 71 4.88 25.24 -3.91
CA GLN A 71 5.75 25.96 -4.83
C GLN A 71 5.74 25.30 -6.21
N SER A 72 5.88 26.10 -7.28
CA SER A 72 5.89 25.57 -8.65
C SER A 72 7.17 24.78 -8.95
N ILE A 73 7.06 23.75 -9.78
CA ILE A 73 8.20 22.95 -10.26
C ILE A 73 8.61 23.47 -11.66
N ASP A 74 8.78 24.78 -11.80
CA ASP A 74 9.15 25.45 -13.06
C ASP A 74 10.50 24.96 -13.63
N LEU A 75 11.32 24.34 -12.77
CA LEU A 75 12.66 23.84 -13.05
C LEU A 75 12.74 22.77 -14.16
N TYR A 76 11.63 22.08 -14.49
CA TYR A 76 11.67 20.93 -15.41
C TYR A 76 10.62 20.99 -16.52
N LYS A 77 10.92 21.81 -17.55
CA LYS A 77 10.25 21.86 -18.87
C LYS A 77 8.71 22.02 -18.82
N ASN A 78 8.19 22.83 -17.89
CA ASN A 78 6.76 23.10 -17.75
C ASN A 78 5.92 21.81 -17.59
N SER A 79 6.38 20.89 -16.74
CA SER A 79 5.69 19.62 -16.45
C SER A 79 4.52 19.84 -15.48
N ASN A 80 3.29 19.86 -16.00
CA ASN A 80 2.08 20.16 -15.23
C ASN A 80 1.47 18.94 -14.50
N GLU A 81 2.10 17.77 -14.65
CA GLU A 81 1.57 16.48 -14.23
C GLU A 81 2.70 15.57 -13.73
N LEU A 82 2.44 14.79 -12.68
CA LEU A 82 3.38 13.80 -12.12
C LEU A 82 2.76 12.39 -12.15
N ILE A 83 3.61 11.37 -12.09
CA ILE A 83 3.21 10.03 -11.63
C ILE A 83 3.71 9.85 -10.20
N LEU A 84 2.82 9.54 -9.26
CA LEU A 84 3.13 9.40 -7.84
C LEU A 84 2.47 8.17 -7.19
N ASP A 85 3.10 7.68 -6.12
CA ASP A 85 2.56 6.71 -5.19
C ASP A 85 1.42 7.33 -4.34
N SER A 86 0.40 6.53 -4.07
CA SER A 86 -0.59 6.72 -3.00
C SER A 86 -0.02 7.30 -1.69
N VAL A 87 1.14 6.81 -1.21
CA VAL A 87 1.77 7.21 0.06
C VAL A 87 2.31 8.64 -0.01
N ASP A 88 2.97 9.00 -1.11
CA ASP A 88 3.47 10.36 -1.34
C ASP A 88 2.31 11.33 -1.60
N ILE A 89 1.23 10.89 -2.27
CA ILE A 89 0.03 11.72 -2.46
C ILE A 89 -0.64 12.01 -1.12
N ALA A 90 -0.80 11.01 -0.25
CA ALA A 90 -1.36 11.21 1.09
C ALA A 90 -0.49 12.16 1.94
N SER A 91 0.84 12.06 1.82
CA SER A 91 1.79 12.82 2.62
C SER A 91 1.99 14.28 2.14
N TYR A 92 2.05 14.52 0.83
CA TYR A 92 2.42 15.83 0.26
C TYR A 92 1.30 16.52 -0.53
N LEU A 93 0.32 15.76 -1.05
CA LEU A 93 -0.72 16.25 -1.97
C LEU A 93 -2.15 15.70 -1.68
N PRO A 94 -2.63 15.63 -0.43
CA PRO A 94 -3.87 14.90 -0.08
C PRO A 94 -5.16 15.49 -0.68
N LYS A 95 -5.09 16.64 -1.35
CA LYS A 95 -6.22 17.30 -2.05
C LYS A 95 -6.03 17.40 -3.57
N ALA A 96 -4.99 16.80 -4.15
CA ALA A 96 -4.71 16.91 -5.57
C ALA A 96 -5.62 15.98 -6.42
N LYS A 97 -5.97 16.42 -7.63
CA LYS A 97 -6.79 15.63 -8.54
C LYS A 97 -5.96 14.49 -9.14
N LYS A 98 -6.13 13.28 -8.59
CA LYS A 98 -5.43 12.06 -9.00
C LYS A 98 -6.29 11.20 -9.93
N SER A 99 -5.69 10.63 -10.97
CA SER A 99 -6.30 9.62 -11.84
C SER A 99 -5.46 8.34 -11.79
N ALA A 100 -6.09 7.21 -11.49
CA ALA A 100 -5.39 5.93 -11.33
C ALA A 100 -4.83 5.45 -12.67
N LEU A 101 -3.61 4.93 -12.66
CA LEU A 101 -2.98 4.26 -13.79
C LEU A 101 -3.20 2.75 -13.73
N GLN A 102 -2.65 2.03 -14.70
CA GLN A 102 -2.59 0.56 -14.70
C GLN A 102 -1.97 0.04 -13.38
N LYS A 103 -2.53 -1.07 -12.87
CA LYS A 103 -1.99 -1.77 -11.70
C LYS A 103 -0.62 -2.37 -12.01
N GLY A 104 0.27 -2.33 -11.03
CA GLY A 104 1.55 -3.03 -11.05
C GLY A 104 1.76 -3.77 -9.74
N TYR A 105 2.76 -4.65 -9.74
CA TYR A 105 3.04 -5.57 -8.64
C TYR A 105 4.46 -5.40 -8.13
N PHE A 106 4.64 -5.41 -6.82
CA PHE A 106 5.95 -5.54 -6.23
C PHE A 106 6.39 -6.99 -6.35
N CYS A 107 7.26 -7.24 -7.32
CA CYS A 107 7.91 -8.51 -7.56
C CYS A 107 9.15 -8.58 -6.66
N ILE A 108 9.32 -9.69 -5.95
CA ILE A 108 10.36 -9.86 -4.94
C ILE A 108 11.31 -10.94 -5.42
N PHE A 109 12.51 -10.56 -5.82
CA PHE A 109 13.46 -11.42 -6.50
C PHE A 109 14.64 -11.80 -5.61
N THR A 110 15.09 -13.04 -5.68
CA THR A 110 16.41 -13.46 -5.19
C THR A 110 17.19 -14.18 -6.29
N HIS A 111 18.49 -14.37 -6.07
CA HIS A 111 19.34 -15.15 -6.96
C HIS A 111 19.12 -16.66 -6.69
N PRO A 112 19.11 -17.54 -7.71
CA PRO A 112 18.80 -18.97 -7.54
C PRO A 112 19.55 -19.70 -6.42
N LYS A 113 20.84 -19.38 -6.20
CA LYS A 113 21.65 -19.98 -5.10
C LYS A 113 21.24 -19.54 -3.68
N LYS A 114 20.37 -18.55 -3.53
CA LYS A 114 19.85 -18.01 -2.25
C LYS A 114 18.37 -18.34 -2.02
N LYS A 115 17.71 -19.04 -2.95
CA LYS A 115 16.27 -19.34 -2.85
C LYS A 115 15.89 -19.97 -1.51
N ASP A 116 16.66 -20.99 -1.11
CA ASP A 116 16.38 -21.79 0.08
C ASP A 116 16.70 -21.05 1.40
N ASP A 117 17.28 -19.84 1.32
CA ASP A 117 17.48 -18.96 2.47
C ASP A 117 16.17 -18.24 2.90
N PHE A 118 15.06 -18.39 2.17
CA PHE A 118 13.80 -17.68 2.40
C PHE A 118 12.62 -18.64 2.63
N GLN A 119 11.94 -18.51 3.76
CA GLN A 119 10.69 -19.25 4.00
C GLN A 119 9.51 -18.70 3.18
N CYS A 120 9.54 -17.40 2.87
CA CYS A 120 8.56 -16.70 2.04
C CYS A 120 9.16 -15.40 1.48
N GLY A 121 8.48 -14.76 0.53
CA GLY A 121 8.96 -13.53 -0.11
C GLY A 121 9.13 -12.32 0.83
N PHE A 122 8.60 -12.35 2.05
CA PHE A 122 8.76 -11.28 3.05
C PHE A 122 9.64 -11.70 4.26
N ASP A 123 10.35 -12.83 4.16
CA ASP A 123 11.34 -13.28 5.15
C ASP A 123 12.61 -12.41 5.08
N TRP A 124 12.50 -11.22 5.68
CA TRP A 124 13.45 -10.11 5.52
C TRP A 124 14.29 -9.82 6.77
N THR A 125 14.08 -10.56 7.86
CA THR A 125 14.72 -10.29 9.15
C THR A 125 16.24 -10.43 9.04
N GLY A 126 16.97 -9.32 9.20
CA GLY A 126 18.43 -9.26 9.07
C GLY A 126 18.98 -9.31 7.64
N LYS A 127 18.12 -9.50 6.61
CA LYS A 127 18.51 -9.54 5.19
C LYS A 127 18.93 -8.16 4.68
N LYS A 128 19.64 -8.13 3.55
CA LYS A 128 19.92 -6.91 2.78
C LYS A 128 19.04 -6.83 1.52
N ILE A 129 18.16 -5.82 1.50
CA ILE A 129 17.13 -5.59 0.49
C ILE A 129 17.57 -4.47 -0.46
N GLY A 130 17.66 -4.79 -1.75
CA GLY A 130 17.78 -3.80 -2.81
C GLY A 130 16.41 -3.25 -3.22
N TYR A 131 16.37 -1.96 -3.58
CA TYR A 131 15.19 -1.31 -4.13
C TYR A 131 15.58 -0.29 -5.22
N LEU A 132 14.74 -0.11 -6.24
CA LEU A 132 15.07 0.67 -7.44
C LEU A 132 14.52 2.10 -7.41
N ASP A 133 13.43 2.33 -6.67
CA ASP A 133 12.80 3.64 -6.50
C ASP A 133 12.12 3.75 -5.13
N ARG A 134 11.71 4.96 -4.77
CA ARG A 134 11.03 5.29 -3.52
C ARG A 134 9.74 4.48 -3.31
N ILE A 135 9.12 3.99 -4.38
CA ILE A 135 7.84 3.29 -4.34
C ILE A 135 8.01 1.91 -3.69
N GLU A 136 9.07 1.20 -4.07
CA GLU A 136 9.52 -0.02 -3.41
C GLU A 136 10.02 0.30 -2.00
N GLU A 137 10.73 1.40 -1.78
CA GLU A 137 11.17 1.81 -0.43
C GLU A 137 9.98 2.04 0.53
N ASN A 138 8.93 2.73 0.08
CA ASN A 138 7.68 2.95 0.80
C ASN A 138 7.03 1.61 1.17
N MET A 139 6.92 0.69 0.21
CA MET A 139 6.35 -0.64 0.44
C MET A 139 7.20 -1.42 1.45
N ILE A 140 8.51 -1.50 1.25
CA ILE A 140 9.42 -2.24 2.14
C ILE A 140 9.33 -1.70 3.57
N ARG A 141 9.44 -0.39 3.75
CA ARG A 141 9.33 0.27 5.06
C ARG A 141 7.98 -0.02 5.73
N SER A 142 6.90 -0.09 4.95
CA SER A 142 5.56 -0.42 5.45
C SER A 142 5.43 -1.87 5.93
N ILE A 143 6.14 -2.82 5.30
CA ILE A 143 6.22 -4.22 5.77
C ILE A 143 7.11 -4.32 7.01
N LEU A 144 8.33 -3.76 6.98
CA LEU A 144 9.24 -3.75 8.12
C LEU A 144 8.56 -3.13 9.36
N TYR A 145 7.80 -2.05 9.17
CA TYR A 145 7.00 -1.42 10.20
C TYR A 145 5.87 -2.34 10.72
N GLY A 146 5.00 -2.84 9.83
CA GLY A 146 3.84 -3.65 10.21
C GLY A 146 4.20 -4.96 10.91
N TYR A 147 5.39 -5.51 10.63
CA TYR A 147 5.92 -6.74 11.23
C TYR A 147 6.99 -6.49 12.31
N ARG A 148 7.29 -5.23 12.61
CA ARG A 148 8.29 -4.79 13.62
C ARG A 148 9.69 -5.39 13.43
N THR A 149 10.03 -5.80 12.21
CA THR A 149 11.31 -6.40 11.85
C THR A 149 12.28 -5.36 11.25
N ARG A 150 13.54 -5.75 11.04
CA ARG A 150 14.60 -4.89 10.54
C ARG A 150 15.38 -5.59 9.44
N ALA A 151 15.60 -4.87 8.35
CA ALA A 151 16.45 -5.25 7.22
C ALA A 151 17.37 -4.08 6.86
N LYS A 152 18.49 -4.34 6.19
CA LYS A 152 19.34 -3.28 5.62
C LYS A 152 18.83 -2.94 4.21
N LEU A 153 18.41 -1.69 4.00
CA LEU A 153 17.97 -1.20 2.69
C LEU A 153 19.16 -0.66 1.89
N GLU A 154 19.14 -0.85 0.57
CA GLU A 154 20.13 -0.29 -0.35
C GLU A 154 19.47 0.14 -1.67
N TYR A 155 19.65 1.41 -2.05
CA TYR A 155 19.16 1.93 -3.33
C TYR A 155 20.03 1.41 -4.48
N ILE A 156 19.37 0.93 -5.54
CA ILE A 156 19.98 0.32 -6.71
C ILE A 156 19.68 1.19 -7.94
N GLY A 157 20.72 1.60 -8.66
CA GLY A 157 20.55 2.31 -9.93
C GLY A 157 20.02 1.41 -11.05
N LEU A 158 19.19 1.97 -11.94
CA LEU A 158 18.63 1.23 -13.09
C LEU A 158 19.72 0.70 -14.05
N GLU A 159 20.91 1.30 -14.03
CA GLU A 159 22.08 0.84 -14.77
C GLU A 159 22.56 -0.57 -14.37
N TYR A 160 22.29 -1.01 -13.14
CA TYR A 160 22.68 -2.34 -12.64
C TYR A 160 21.71 -3.46 -13.05
N LEU A 161 20.56 -3.13 -13.66
CA LEU A 161 19.55 -4.12 -14.12
C LEU A 161 20.09 -5.12 -15.16
N LYS A 162 21.21 -4.81 -15.82
CA LYS A 162 21.90 -5.71 -16.77
C LYS A 162 22.96 -6.60 -16.11
N GLN A 163 23.14 -6.51 -14.79
CA GLN A 163 24.20 -7.16 -14.03
C GLN A 163 23.70 -7.67 -12.67
N LEU A 164 22.43 -8.11 -12.59
CA LEU A 164 21.80 -8.50 -11.31
C LEU A 164 22.54 -9.65 -10.60
N ASP A 165 23.14 -10.59 -11.34
CA ASP A 165 23.99 -11.65 -10.77
C ASP A 165 25.17 -11.08 -9.96
N LEU A 166 25.77 -9.96 -10.39
CA LEU A 166 26.81 -9.28 -9.62
C LEU A 166 26.25 -8.58 -8.39
N LEU A 167 25.03 -8.07 -8.49
CA LEU A 167 24.33 -7.36 -7.42
C LEU A 167 23.97 -8.29 -6.24
N PHE A 168 23.57 -9.53 -6.50
CA PHE A 168 23.25 -10.53 -5.47
C PHE A 168 24.47 -11.10 -4.72
N ASN A 169 25.70 -10.74 -5.10
CA ASN A 169 26.86 -10.90 -4.21
C ASN A 169 26.79 -9.95 -2.99
N GLN A 170 26.03 -8.85 -3.11
CA GLN A 170 25.87 -7.83 -2.08
C GLN A 170 24.42 -7.71 -1.57
N LEU A 171 23.42 -8.24 -2.28
CA LEU A 171 22.01 -8.28 -1.86
C LEU A 171 21.56 -9.70 -1.59
N ASP A 172 20.58 -9.86 -0.70
CA ASP A 172 19.86 -11.13 -0.52
C ASP A 172 18.57 -11.16 -1.32
N VAL A 173 17.93 -10.00 -1.48
CA VAL A 173 16.65 -9.84 -2.19
C VAL A 173 16.59 -8.48 -2.86
N LEU A 174 15.92 -8.39 -4.02
CA LEU A 174 15.64 -7.18 -4.78
C LEU A 174 14.12 -7.03 -4.91
N VAL A 175 13.58 -5.88 -4.48
CA VAL A 175 12.17 -5.55 -4.70
C VAL A 175 12.06 -4.59 -5.88
N ALA A 176 11.12 -4.89 -6.78
CA ALA A 176 10.86 -4.09 -7.98
C ALA A 176 9.34 -3.95 -8.21
N TYR A 177 8.84 -2.74 -8.40
CA TYR A 177 7.46 -2.49 -8.85
C TYR A 177 7.39 -2.69 -10.37
N VAL A 178 6.62 -3.67 -10.83
CA VAL A 178 6.54 -4.09 -12.23
C VAL A 178 5.12 -3.93 -12.75
N ILE A 179 4.97 -3.23 -13.88
CA ILE A 179 3.74 -3.18 -14.64
C ILE A 179 3.74 -4.30 -15.69
N PRO A 180 2.69 -5.15 -15.75
CA PRO A 180 2.55 -6.21 -16.73
C PRO A 180 2.78 -5.74 -18.18
N GLY A 181 3.65 -6.44 -18.91
CA GLY A 181 3.95 -6.15 -20.31
C GLY A 181 4.67 -4.82 -20.57
N SER A 182 5.31 -4.22 -19.55
CA SER A 182 6.14 -3.03 -19.72
C SER A 182 7.58 -3.38 -20.14
N ILE A 183 8.31 -2.39 -20.68
CA ILE A 183 9.75 -2.52 -21.00
C ILE A 183 10.55 -2.95 -19.75
N PHE A 184 10.13 -2.48 -18.57
CA PHE A 184 10.74 -2.91 -17.30
C PHE A 184 10.48 -4.38 -16.98
N ALA A 185 9.27 -4.88 -17.25
CA ALA A 185 8.96 -6.31 -17.13
C ALA A 185 9.80 -7.15 -18.12
N GLU A 186 9.92 -6.74 -19.39
CA GLU A 186 10.75 -7.41 -20.40
C GLU A 186 12.23 -7.47 -19.99
N LEU A 187 12.77 -6.38 -19.44
CA LEU A 187 14.15 -6.35 -18.93
C LEU A 187 14.35 -7.38 -17.81
N LEU A 188 13.46 -7.43 -16.81
CA LEU A 188 13.53 -8.40 -15.71
C LEU A 188 13.26 -9.84 -16.18
N ALA A 189 12.37 -10.04 -17.16
CA ALA A 189 12.03 -11.34 -17.73
C ALA A 189 13.22 -12.05 -18.40
N SER A 190 14.26 -11.29 -18.79
CA SER A 190 15.50 -11.79 -19.37
C SER A 190 16.58 -12.21 -18.35
N GLN A 191 16.34 -11.99 -17.06
CA GLN A 191 17.33 -12.18 -15.99
C GLN A 191 17.10 -13.53 -15.26
N ASN A 192 18.19 -14.13 -14.76
CA ASN A 192 18.16 -15.42 -14.06
C ASN A 192 17.75 -15.25 -12.59
N LEU A 193 16.48 -14.87 -12.36
CA LEU A 193 15.93 -14.53 -11.05
C LEU A 193 14.98 -15.62 -10.54
N VAL A 194 14.90 -15.79 -9.21
CA VAL A 194 13.79 -16.48 -8.56
C VAL A 194 12.79 -15.44 -8.07
N LEU A 195 11.52 -15.57 -8.44
CA LEU A 195 10.43 -14.74 -7.91
C LEU A 195 9.81 -15.42 -6.68
N LEU A 196 9.96 -14.80 -5.51
CA LEU A 196 9.49 -15.33 -4.24
C LEU A 196 8.00 -15.06 -4.01
N ASN A 197 7.27 -16.06 -3.52
CA ASN A 197 5.83 -16.00 -3.26
C ASN A 197 5.54 -15.49 -1.82
N ILE A 198 4.50 -14.68 -1.65
CA ILE A 198 4.11 -14.07 -0.36
C ILE A 198 2.80 -14.66 0.19
N ASN A 199 2.80 -15.98 0.42
CA ASN A 199 1.70 -16.68 1.07
C ASN A 199 1.50 -16.19 2.52
N ASP A 200 0.27 -16.32 3.05
CA ASP A 200 -0.08 -16.12 4.46
C ASP A 200 0.24 -14.74 5.07
N PHE A 201 0.43 -13.72 4.22
CA PHE A 201 0.71 -12.35 4.64
C PHE A 201 -0.53 -11.63 5.18
N ASP A 202 -0.49 -11.18 6.44
CA ASP A 202 -1.42 -10.18 6.99
C ASP A 202 -1.13 -8.80 6.35
N LEU A 203 -1.94 -8.49 5.33
CA LEU A 203 -1.92 -7.24 4.60
C LEU A 203 -2.28 -6.02 5.47
N GLU A 204 -3.14 -6.19 6.47
CA GLU A 204 -3.71 -5.05 7.21
C GLU A 204 -2.66 -4.39 8.13
N ARG A 205 -1.65 -5.15 8.59
CA ARG A 205 -0.44 -4.64 9.24
C ARG A 205 0.33 -3.62 8.39
N THR A 206 0.44 -3.87 7.09
CA THR A 206 1.15 -2.98 6.14
C THR A 206 0.27 -1.82 5.71
N ARG A 207 -1.05 -2.01 5.65
CA ARG A 207 -2.01 -0.95 5.29
C ARG A 207 -2.16 0.18 6.32
N ILE A 208 -1.55 0.04 7.51
CA ILE A 208 -1.35 1.16 8.45
C ILE A 208 -0.57 2.32 7.78
N THR A 209 0.41 1.97 6.94
CA THR A 209 1.36 2.92 6.32
C THR A 209 1.28 2.93 4.80
N TYR A 210 0.73 1.89 4.17
CA TYR A 210 0.43 1.83 2.73
C TYR A 210 -1.05 1.44 2.47
N PRO A 211 -2.03 2.34 2.67
CA PRO A 211 -3.46 1.97 2.70
C PRO A 211 -4.04 1.42 1.39
N GLU A 212 -3.47 1.79 0.25
CA GLU A 212 -3.92 1.37 -1.10
C GLU A 212 -3.25 0.07 -1.59
N LEU A 213 -2.39 -0.55 -0.76
CA LEU A 213 -1.77 -1.86 -1.07
C LEU A 213 -2.82 -2.98 -1.04
N PHE A 214 -2.73 -3.91 -1.98
CA PHE A 214 -3.58 -5.10 -2.05
C PHE A 214 -2.76 -6.37 -2.29
N LEU A 215 -3.36 -7.53 -2.04
CA LEU A 215 -2.83 -8.84 -2.43
C LEU A 215 -3.61 -9.35 -3.64
N GLU A 216 -2.92 -9.88 -4.64
CA GLU A 216 -3.54 -10.54 -5.79
C GLU A 216 -2.76 -11.81 -6.14
N ARG A 217 -3.46 -12.87 -6.59
CA ARG A 217 -2.83 -14.06 -7.17
C ARG A 217 -2.79 -13.93 -8.69
N VAL A 218 -1.61 -14.11 -9.27
CA VAL A 218 -1.31 -13.80 -10.67
C VAL A 218 -0.39 -14.87 -11.27
N THR A 219 -0.54 -15.16 -12.56
CA THR A 219 0.41 -16.00 -13.30
C THR A 219 1.61 -15.18 -13.73
N VAL A 220 2.81 -15.77 -13.70
CA VAL A 220 4.05 -15.04 -14.02
C VAL A 220 4.10 -14.66 -15.50
N ASP A 221 3.61 -15.53 -16.38
CA ASP A 221 3.32 -15.25 -17.80
C ASP A 221 2.51 -13.95 -18.00
N SER A 222 1.56 -13.64 -17.10
CA SER A 222 0.70 -12.45 -17.24
C SER A 222 1.41 -11.15 -16.92
N ILE A 223 2.57 -11.18 -16.26
CA ILE A 223 3.41 -10.02 -15.95
C ILE A 223 4.58 -9.92 -16.95
N PHE A 224 5.26 -11.04 -17.19
CA PHE A 224 6.57 -11.10 -17.86
C PHE A 224 6.54 -11.71 -19.26
N GLY A 225 5.39 -12.24 -19.70
CA GLY A 225 5.26 -12.99 -20.95
C GLY A 225 5.75 -14.44 -20.85
N ILE A 226 5.34 -15.27 -21.81
CA ILE A 226 5.56 -16.73 -21.81
C ILE A 226 7.04 -17.12 -21.94
N ASN A 227 7.89 -16.22 -22.46
CA ASN A 227 9.30 -16.50 -22.76
C ASN A 227 10.27 -16.02 -21.65
N HIS A 228 9.84 -15.97 -20.39
CA HIS A 228 10.65 -15.48 -19.28
C HIS A 228 11.67 -16.52 -18.76
N THR A 229 12.82 -16.06 -18.26
CA THR A 229 13.81 -16.90 -17.54
C THR A 229 13.61 -16.93 -16.03
N ILE A 230 12.56 -16.26 -15.51
CA ILE A 230 12.25 -16.20 -14.09
C ILE A 230 11.82 -17.58 -13.56
N GLN A 231 12.45 -18.02 -12.47
CA GLN A 231 12.20 -19.28 -11.79
C GLN A 231 11.16 -19.09 -10.68
N ILE A 232 10.25 -20.07 -10.53
CA ILE A 232 9.16 -20.08 -9.54
C ILE A 232 8.82 -21.50 -9.10
N ASP A 233 8.31 -21.63 -7.87
CA ASP A 233 7.80 -22.90 -7.32
C ASP A 233 6.41 -23.30 -7.84
N THR A 234 5.63 -22.31 -8.29
CA THR A 234 4.21 -22.46 -8.64
C THR A 234 3.84 -21.49 -9.76
N SER A 235 3.05 -21.94 -10.74
CA SER A 235 2.64 -21.14 -11.91
C SER A 235 1.81 -19.90 -11.57
N THR A 236 1.14 -19.89 -10.41
CA THR A 236 0.54 -18.71 -9.81
C THR A 236 1.31 -18.30 -8.56
N VAL A 237 1.70 -17.04 -8.47
CA VAL A 237 2.25 -16.43 -7.26
C VAL A 237 1.24 -15.47 -6.66
N GLN A 238 1.23 -15.34 -5.33
CA GLN A 238 0.61 -14.23 -4.64
C GLN A 238 1.63 -13.08 -4.61
N LEU A 239 1.21 -11.86 -4.95
CA LEU A 239 2.06 -10.66 -4.97
C LEU A 239 1.33 -9.46 -4.36
N PHE A 240 2.12 -8.48 -3.88
CA PHE A 240 1.60 -7.17 -3.52
C PHE A 240 1.31 -6.37 -4.78
N GLY A 241 0.11 -5.81 -4.88
CA GLY A 241 -0.27 -4.88 -5.93
C GLY A 241 -0.51 -3.48 -5.38
N THR A 242 -0.28 -2.47 -6.22
CA THR A 242 -0.67 -1.07 -5.99
C THR A 242 -1.13 -0.43 -7.31
N ARG A 243 -1.56 0.82 -7.24
CA ARG A 243 -1.75 1.70 -8.41
C ARG A 243 -1.02 3.00 -8.15
N LEU A 244 -0.22 3.42 -9.12
CA LEU A 244 0.30 4.78 -9.14
C LEU A 244 -0.73 5.69 -9.83
N TYR A 245 -0.61 6.99 -9.58
CA TYR A 245 -1.57 7.97 -10.06
C TYR A 245 -0.90 9.05 -10.89
N ARG A 246 -1.52 9.39 -12.01
CA ARG A 246 -1.27 10.63 -12.73
C ARG A 246 -1.97 11.76 -11.96
N VAL A 247 -1.17 12.62 -11.34
CA VAL A 247 -1.61 13.74 -10.50
C VAL A 247 -1.51 15.02 -11.32
N MET A 248 -2.64 15.71 -11.50
CA MET A 248 -2.70 17.01 -12.15
C MET A 248 -2.62 18.12 -11.11
N PHE A 249 -1.80 19.14 -11.34
CA PHE A 249 -1.80 20.33 -10.50
C PHE A 249 -3.02 21.22 -10.84
N PRO A 250 -3.90 21.53 -9.88
CA PRO A 250 -5.02 22.41 -10.15
C PRO A 250 -4.57 23.86 -10.21
N SER A 251 -4.95 24.57 -11.27
CA SER A 251 -5.15 26.02 -11.15
C SER A 251 -6.25 26.26 -10.09
N LYS A 252 -5.94 27.10 -9.12
CA LYS A 252 -6.62 27.26 -7.82
C LYS A 252 -8.17 27.28 -7.89
N GLN A 253 -8.83 26.18 -7.50
CA GLN A 253 -10.26 26.12 -7.22
C GLN A 253 -10.59 25.08 -6.13
N ILE A 254 -11.76 25.20 -5.50
CA ILE A 254 -12.14 24.53 -4.24
C ILE A 254 -13.58 23.97 -4.37
N ASN A 255 -13.84 22.74 -3.90
CA ASN A 255 -15.03 22.31 -3.13
C ASN A 255 -15.02 20.80 -2.80
N GLU A 256 -16.05 20.32 -2.09
CA GLU A 256 -15.99 19.21 -1.12
C GLU A 256 -16.70 17.88 -1.56
N SER A 257 -17.00 16.98 -0.61
CA SER A 257 -17.16 15.52 -0.79
C SER A 257 -18.46 14.92 -0.22
N PHE A 258 -18.77 13.64 -0.54
CA PHE A 258 -19.73 12.77 0.19
C PHE A 258 -19.48 11.25 -0.03
N ILE A 259 -19.98 10.40 0.88
CA ILE A 259 -19.90 8.91 0.89
C ILE A 259 -21.24 8.32 1.43
N THR A 260 -21.61 7.07 1.07
CA THR A 260 -22.75 6.32 1.67
C THR A 260 -22.44 4.80 1.85
N ARG A 261 -23.32 4.01 2.50
CA ARG A 261 -22.98 2.72 3.20
C ARG A 261 -24.02 1.57 3.03
N LEU A 262 -23.68 0.38 3.61
CA LEU A 262 -24.53 -0.77 4.08
C LEU A 262 -24.93 -1.87 3.06
N ALA A 263 -25.32 -3.12 3.41
CA ALA A 263 -25.03 -4.09 4.52
C ALA A 263 -25.87 -5.39 4.34
N ARG A 264 -25.57 -6.53 5.03
CA ARG A 264 -26.56 -7.44 5.70
C ARG A 264 -25.97 -8.59 6.57
N GLU A 265 -26.85 -9.21 7.37
CA GLU A 265 -26.72 -10.28 8.40
C GLU A 265 -26.62 -11.72 7.79
N ASP A 266 -26.58 -12.90 8.47
CA ASP A 266 -26.82 -13.44 9.85
C ASP A 266 -25.68 -14.46 10.24
N THR A 267 -25.66 -15.43 11.19
CA THR A 267 -26.62 -16.26 12.01
C THR A 267 -26.04 -16.62 13.43
N GLU A 268 -26.16 -17.86 13.96
CA GLU A 268 -26.01 -18.18 15.41
C GLU A 268 -25.06 -19.34 15.87
N ASP A 269 -24.68 -19.21 17.14
CA ASP A 269 -24.30 -20.19 18.19
C ASP A 269 -22.81 -20.56 18.47
N TYR A 270 -22.56 -21.02 19.71
CA TYR A 270 -21.24 -21.33 20.28
C TYR A 270 -20.50 -22.43 19.51
N SER A 271 -19.19 -22.28 19.33
CA SER A 271 -18.35 -23.28 18.64
C SER A 271 -16.92 -23.33 19.20
N CYS A 272 -16.21 -24.42 18.91
CA CYS A 272 -14.79 -24.55 19.18
C CYS A 272 -14.00 -23.90 18.03
N VAL A 273 -13.47 -22.70 18.22
CA VAL A 273 -12.75 -22.00 17.16
C VAL A 273 -11.36 -22.61 17.00
N GLY A 274 -11.05 -23.07 15.79
CA GLY A 274 -9.83 -23.79 15.45
C GLY A 274 -10.03 -25.28 15.14
N ASP A 275 -11.23 -25.83 15.35
CA ASP A 275 -11.58 -27.22 15.03
C ASP A 275 -12.88 -27.27 14.19
N ASN A 276 -13.04 -28.29 13.36
CA ASN A 276 -14.20 -28.47 12.47
C ASN A 276 -15.28 -29.38 13.08
N GLU A 277 -14.99 -30.13 14.15
CA GLU A 277 -15.99 -31.03 14.75
C GLU A 277 -17.04 -30.26 15.59
N ARG A 278 -18.27 -30.24 15.07
CA ARG A 278 -19.38 -29.40 15.57
C ARG A 278 -19.89 -29.71 16.99
N LEU A 279 -19.39 -30.74 17.68
CA LEU A 279 -19.89 -31.18 19.00
C LEU A 279 -18.79 -31.52 20.01
N ILE A 280 -17.69 -30.76 20.00
CA ILE A 280 -16.65 -30.83 21.04
C ILE A 280 -17.15 -30.14 22.33
N SER A 281 -16.92 -30.75 23.51
CA SER A 281 -17.23 -30.08 24.79
C SER A 281 -16.20 -28.98 25.11
N ARG A 282 -16.60 -27.91 25.82
CA ARG A 282 -15.67 -26.83 26.21
C ARG A 282 -14.34 -27.32 26.81
N ARG A 283 -14.38 -28.38 27.63
CA ARG A 283 -13.18 -28.97 28.27
C ARG A 283 -12.23 -29.65 27.27
N LEU A 284 -12.78 -30.24 26.20
CA LEU A 284 -11.99 -30.80 25.09
C LEU A 284 -11.52 -29.71 24.12
N CYS A 285 -12.27 -28.61 23.98
CA CYS A 285 -11.87 -27.47 23.16
C CYS A 285 -10.73 -26.66 23.80
N ASP A 286 -10.89 -26.23 25.06
CA ASP A 286 -9.86 -25.49 25.80
C ASP A 286 -8.66 -26.41 26.23
N SER A 287 -8.60 -27.67 25.79
CA SER A 287 -7.50 -28.64 26.02
C SER A 287 -6.37 -28.46 25.00
N PRO A 288 -5.08 -28.51 25.42
CA PRO A 288 -3.93 -28.55 24.51
C PRO A 288 -3.73 -29.91 23.83
N TYR A 289 -4.40 -30.97 24.29
CA TYR A 289 -4.40 -32.31 23.70
C TYR A 289 -5.73 -32.61 23.00
N ASP A 290 -5.69 -33.44 21.97
CA ASP A 290 -6.85 -33.92 21.22
C ASP A 290 -7.61 -35.06 21.94
N VAL A 291 -8.50 -35.77 21.23
CA VAL A 291 -9.28 -36.89 21.77
C VAL A 291 -8.48 -38.20 21.92
N PHE A 292 -7.29 -38.28 21.32
CA PHE A 292 -6.37 -39.43 21.42
C PHE A 292 -5.27 -39.19 22.46
N GLY A 293 -5.07 -37.94 22.88
CA GLY A 293 -4.07 -37.52 23.86
C GLY A 293 -2.83 -36.87 23.24
N GLU A 294 -2.81 -36.68 21.92
CA GLU A 294 -1.70 -36.06 21.21
C GLU A 294 -1.76 -34.52 21.29
N PRO A 295 -0.62 -33.80 21.31
CA PRO A 295 -0.61 -32.35 21.32
C PRO A 295 -1.24 -31.77 20.06
N LYS A 296 -2.22 -30.86 20.21
CA LYS A 296 -2.85 -30.19 19.07
C LYS A 296 -1.84 -29.31 18.34
N THR A 297 -1.87 -29.35 17.01
CA THR A 297 -1.05 -28.50 16.13
C THR A 297 -1.34 -27.01 16.29
N HIS A 298 -2.58 -26.65 16.69
CA HIS A 298 -3.04 -25.28 16.85
C HIS A 298 -3.88 -25.13 18.14
N PRO A 299 -3.80 -23.99 18.86
CA PRO A 299 -4.58 -23.77 20.07
C PRO A 299 -6.06 -23.50 19.74
N THR A 300 -6.91 -24.47 20.04
CA THR A 300 -8.37 -24.36 19.89
C THR A 300 -9.01 -23.60 21.06
N VAL A 301 -10.06 -22.82 20.79
CA VAL A 301 -10.60 -21.83 21.75
C VAL A 301 -12.12 -21.89 21.85
N TRP A 302 -12.68 -22.20 23.03
CA TRP A 302 -14.14 -22.17 23.22
C TRP A 302 -14.65 -20.74 23.43
N ASP A 303 -15.53 -20.27 22.54
CA ASP A 303 -16.01 -18.88 22.53
C ASP A 303 -17.39 -18.78 21.86
N LYS A 304 -17.98 -17.58 21.87
CA LYS A 304 -19.18 -17.26 21.09
C LYS A 304 -19.02 -15.98 20.27
N PRO A 305 -19.81 -15.83 19.20
CA PRO A 305 -20.22 -14.52 18.71
C PRO A 305 -20.59 -13.57 19.86
N CYS A 306 -20.00 -12.38 19.91
CA CYS A 306 -20.48 -11.31 20.78
C CYS A 306 -21.92 -10.94 20.39
N LYS A 307 -22.73 -10.52 21.36
CA LYS A 307 -24.10 -10.02 21.11
C LYS A 307 -24.31 -8.59 21.62
N LYS A 308 -23.35 -8.04 22.38
CA LYS A 308 -23.34 -6.66 22.87
C LYS A 308 -21.92 -6.11 22.80
N ASN A 309 -21.77 -4.82 22.56
CA ASN A 309 -20.44 -4.18 22.53
C ASN A 309 -19.64 -4.38 23.84
N LYS A 310 -20.32 -4.48 24.98
CA LYS A 310 -19.70 -4.75 26.30
C LYS A 310 -19.11 -6.16 26.44
N ASP A 311 -19.38 -7.06 25.50
CA ASP A 311 -18.78 -8.39 25.45
C ASP A 311 -17.33 -8.33 24.89
N CYS A 312 -16.93 -7.19 24.30
CA CYS A 312 -15.65 -7.02 23.62
C CYS A 312 -14.60 -6.30 24.49
N PRO A 313 -13.36 -6.83 24.59
CA PRO A 313 -12.36 -6.34 25.55
C PRO A 313 -11.85 -4.91 25.26
N PHE A 314 -11.94 -4.47 24.01
CA PHE A 314 -11.47 -3.14 23.58
C PHE A 314 -12.57 -2.08 23.44
N TYR A 315 -13.83 -2.39 23.81
CA TYR A 315 -14.95 -1.47 23.57
C TYR A 315 -14.80 -0.16 24.36
N GLN A 316 -14.72 0.95 23.62
CA GLN A 316 -14.41 2.29 24.16
C GLN A 316 -13.14 2.31 25.03
N ALA A 317 -12.16 1.47 24.70
CA ALA A 317 -10.85 1.48 25.33
C ALA A 317 -10.10 2.79 25.06
N ASN A 318 -10.26 3.35 23.85
CA ASN A 318 -9.90 4.74 23.55
C ASN A 318 -10.86 5.69 24.29
N LYS A 319 -10.31 6.50 25.20
CA LYS A 319 -11.03 7.50 26.01
C LYS A 319 -10.49 8.92 25.79
N ASN A 320 -9.51 9.06 24.90
CA ASN A 320 -8.92 10.33 24.48
C ASN A 320 -9.93 11.19 23.71
N TYR A 321 -10.87 10.55 23.00
CA TYR A 321 -11.94 11.19 22.21
C TYR A 321 -13.24 10.35 22.22
N PRO A 322 -14.43 10.96 21.98
CA PRO A 322 -15.68 10.21 21.85
C PRO A 322 -15.66 9.27 20.64
N ASN A 323 -15.87 7.97 20.88
CA ASN A 323 -15.89 6.94 19.84
C ASN A 323 -16.70 5.70 20.26
N GLU A 324 -16.86 4.77 19.34
CA GLU A 324 -17.49 3.45 19.57
C GLU A 324 -16.54 2.29 19.20
N TYR A 325 -15.23 2.53 19.11
CA TYR A 325 -14.28 1.52 18.64
C TYR A 325 -14.13 0.37 19.63
N GLY A 326 -13.71 -0.78 19.13
CA GLY A 326 -13.59 -2.03 19.88
C GLY A 326 -14.94 -2.72 20.12
N LYS A 327 -15.98 -2.34 19.37
CA LYS A 327 -17.35 -2.84 19.54
C LYS A 327 -17.56 -4.24 18.95
N CYS A 328 -18.73 -4.80 19.23
CA CYS A 328 -19.20 -5.98 18.54
C CYS A 328 -19.61 -5.61 17.11
N LEU A 329 -19.07 -6.30 16.10
CA LEU A 329 -19.46 -6.13 14.70
C LEU A 329 -20.71 -6.98 14.39
N SER A 330 -21.40 -6.69 13.29
CA SER A 330 -22.57 -7.46 12.85
C SER A 330 -22.27 -8.93 12.53
N THR A 331 -21.00 -9.29 12.37
CA THR A 331 -20.50 -10.66 12.24
C THR A 331 -20.38 -11.40 13.58
N GLY A 332 -20.72 -10.75 14.70
CA GLY A 332 -20.50 -11.27 16.05
C GLY A 332 -19.03 -11.37 16.44
N ILE A 333 -18.12 -10.77 15.67
CA ILE A 333 -16.69 -10.69 16.02
C ILE A 333 -16.43 -9.32 16.64
N CYS A 334 -15.61 -9.28 17.69
CA CYS A 334 -15.14 -8.03 18.26
C CYS A 334 -14.19 -7.30 17.31
N GLU A 335 -14.37 -5.99 17.20
CA GLU A 335 -13.39 -5.10 16.59
C GLU A 335 -12.14 -5.07 17.49
N PHE A 336 -10.97 -5.38 16.92
CA PHE A 336 -9.70 -5.34 17.63
C PHE A 336 -8.84 -4.17 17.11
N PRO A 337 -7.98 -3.57 17.95
CA PRO A 337 -6.96 -2.66 17.47
C PRO A 337 -6.02 -3.34 16.47
N VAL A 338 -5.43 -2.56 15.56
CA VAL A 338 -4.51 -3.10 14.56
C VAL A 338 -3.26 -3.66 15.23
N GLY A 339 -2.72 -4.75 14.68
CA GLY A 339 -1.58 -5.50 15.23
C GLY A 339 -1.99 -6.72 16.07
N VAL A 340 -3.19 -6.69 16.66
CA VAL A 340 -3.72 -7.78 17.51
C VAL A 340 -4.09 -9.01 16.69
N LEU A 341 -3.47 -10.16 16.99
CA LEU A 341 -3.91 -11.44 16.46
C LEU A 341 -5.18 -11.89 17.18
N ARG A 342 -6.30 -11.87 16.44
CA ARG A 342 -7.57 -12.46 16.86
C ARG A 342 -7.45 -13.97 16.91
N MET A 343 -7.64 -14.57 18.09
CA MET A 343 -7.71 -16.02 18.26
C MET A 343 -9.14 -16.56 18.10
N SER A 344 -10.14 -15.74 18.44
CA SER A 344 -11.56 -16.10 18.38
C SER A 344 -12.46 -14.85 18.32
N TYR A 345 -13.78 -15.02 18.41
CA TYR A 345 -14.77 -13.93 18.36
C TYR A 345 -14.49 -12.81 19.37
N THR A 346 -14.15 -13.16 20.62
CA THR A 346 -13.88 -12.23 21.73
C THR A 346 -12.44 -12.29 22.23
N LYS A 347 -11.71 -13.39 21.97
CA LYS A 347 -10.34 -13.62 22.46
C LYS A 347 -9.25 -13.31 21.44
N TYR A 348 -8.11 -12.85 21.93
CA TYR A 348 -6.93 -12.46 21.14
C TYR A 348 -5.64 -13.00 21.79
N SER A 349 -4.50 -12.90 21.09
CA SER A 349 -3.20 -13.36 21.59
C SER A 349 -2.45 -12.27 22.35
N ASP A 350 -1.94 -12.59 23.55
CA ASP A 350 -1.15 -11.67 24.40
C ASP A 350 0.37 -11.70 24.11
N LEU A 351 0.82 -12.41 23.06
CA LEU A 351 2.25 -12.47 22.67
C LEU A 351 2.77 -11.11 22.18
N ALA A 352 4.09 -10.91 22.28
CA ALA A 352 4.72 -9.59 22.10
C ALA A 352 4.62 -9.05 20.66
N GLU A 353 4.71 -9.92 19.66
CA GLU A 353 4.55 -9.63 18.24
C GLU A 353 3.10 -9.33 17.84
N TYR A 354 2.13 -9.65 18.72
CA TYR A 354 0.69 -9.42 18.55
C TYR A 354 0.13 -8.35 19.49
N THR A 355 0.96 -7.57 20.18
CA THR A 355 0.45 -6.42 20.95
C THR A 355 -0.15 -5.35 20.02
N PRO A 356 -1.23 -4.65 20.44
CA PRO A 356 -1.84 -3.60 19.64
C PRO A 356 -0.87 -2.45 19.33
N PHE A 357 -1.06 -1.80 18.18
CA PHE A 357 -0.43 -0.50 17.91
C PHE A 357 -1.18 0.63 18.62
N CYS A 358 -0.45 1.67 19.01
CA CYS A 358 -0.99 2.94 19.51
C CYS A 358 -0.40 4.13 18.73
N TYR A 359 -1.15 5.23 18.67
CA TYR A 359 -0.64 6.54 18.29
C TYR A 359 0.17 7.17 19.42
N GLN A 360 0.90 8.25 19.12
CA GLN A 360 1.67 9.03 20.12
C GLN A 360 2.74 8.22 20.88
N CYS A 361 3.31 7.19 20.23
CA CYS A 361 4.49 6.47 20.69
C CYS A 361 5.78 7.23 20.40
N ARG A 362 6.78 7.17 21.29
CA ARG A 362 8.14 7.67 21.01
C ARG A 362 8.85 6.84 19.93
N ASN A 363 8.71 5.52 20.00
CA ASN A 363 9.07 4.59 18.94
C ASN A 363 7.79 3.87 18.51
N PRO A 364 7.29 4.07 17.27
CA PRO A 364 6.05 3.42 16.83
C PRO A 364 6.19 1.92 16.53
N THR A 365 7.41 1.37 16.54
CA THR A 365 7.66 -0.08 16.42
C THR A 365 7.73 -0.80 17.79
N ASP A 366 7.68 -0.07 18.91
CA ASP A 366 7.82 -0.66 20.25
C ASP A 366 6.55 -1.44 20.65
N PRO A 367 6.62 -2.77 20.85
CA PRO A 367 5.46 -3.57 21.27
C PRO A 367 4.91 -3.20 22.65
N ASN A 368 5.66 -2.43 23.45
CA ASN A 368 5.25 -1.98 24.78
C ASN A 368 4.63 -0.58 24.80
N CYS A 369 4.61 0.18 23.71
CA CYS A 369 4.10 1.56 23.72
C CYS A 369 2.70 1.69 24.35
N CYS A 370 1.74 0.83 23.96
CA CYS A 370 0.41 0.85 24.57
C CYS A 370 0.43 0.52 26.08
N LYS A 371 1.37 -0.32 26.55
CA LYS A 371 1.57 -0.65 27.97
C LYS A 371 2.21 0.52 28.73
N GLU A 372 3.17 1.22 28.13
CA GLU A 372 3.72 2.49 28.67
C GLU A 372 2.59 3.52 28.83
N GLN A 373 1.70 3.65 27.83
CA GLN A 373 0.54 4.55 27.92
C GLN A 373 -0.47 4.15 29.01
N VAL A 374 -0.74 2.86 29.25
CA VAL A 374 -1.52 2.42 30.43
C VAL A 374 -0.84 2.93 31.70
N HIS A 375 0.45 2.66 31.86
CA HIS A 375 1.19 3.00 33.07
C HIS A 375 1.27 4.51 33.33
N LEU A 376 1.52 5.33 32.29
CA LEU A 376 1.53 6.78 32.40
C LEU A 376 0.14 7.33 32.77
N VAL A 377 -0.94 6.77 32.22
CA VAL A 377 -2.33 7.12 32.58
C VAL A 377 -2.66 6.74 34.03
N GLU A 378 -2.12 5.63 34.54
CA GLU A 378 -2.26 5.22 35.94
C GLU A 378 -1.47 6.13 36.89
N LEU A 379 -0.22 6.47 36.56
CA LEU A 379 0.58 7.45 37.28
C LEU A 379 -0.09 8.82 37.29
N GLN A 380 -0.70 9.24 36.19
CA GLN A 380 -1.41 10.52 36.08
C GLN A 380 -2.63 10.58 37.00
N LYS A 381 -3.38 9.47 37.14
CA LYS A 381 -4.51 9.34 38.09
C LYS A 381 -4.02 9.32 39.54
N LYS A 382 -2.90 8.66 39.82
CA LYS A 382 -2.31 8.52 41.17
C LYS A 382 -1.67 9.82 41.66
N TYR A 383 -1.14 10.64 40.76
CA TYR A 383 -0.38 11.85 41.07
C TYR A 383 -0.84 13.06 40.23
N PRO A 384 -2.10 13.52 40.35
CA PRO A 384 -2.70 14.52 39.44
C PRO A 384 -2.06 15.92 39.48
N LYS A 385 -1.16 16.19 40.43
CA LYS A 385 -0.36 17.43 40.50
C LYS A 385 0.95 17.40 39.68
N LYS A 386 1.29 16.26 39.09
CA LYS A 386 2.49 16.09 38.25
C LYS A 386 2.06 15.58 36.88
N GLU A 387 2.60 16.18 35.83
CA GLU A 387 2.32 15.76 34.45
C GLU A 387 3.17 14.52 34.11
N TYR A 388 2.47 13.45 33.75
CA TYR A 388 3.00 12.18 33.22
C TYR A 388 2.46 11.92 31.81
N THR A 389 1.21 12.29 31.54
CA THR A 389 0.62 12.26 30.20
C THR A 389 -0.67 13.08 30.13
N HIS A 390 -0.95 13.66 28.96
CA HIS A 390 -2.24 14.27 28.59
C HIS A 390 -3.32 13.24 28.21
N LEU A 391 -2.94 11.97 28.05
CA LEU A 391 -3.84 10.89 27.65
C LEU A 391 -4.80 10.46 28.79
N LYS A 392 -5.96 9.93 28.40
CA LYS A 392 -7.01 9.38 29.28
C LYS A 392 -7.04 7.84 29.25
N SER A 393 -6.43 7.26 28.23
CA SER A 393 -6.24 5.84 27.94
C SER A 393 -5.02 5.69 27.02
N PRO A 394 -4.54 4.45 26.76
CA PRO A 394 -3.80 4.20 25.53
C PRO A 394 -4.58 4.71 24.31
N ASP A 395 -3.85 5.11 23.29
CA ASP A 395 -4.39 5.71 22.07
C ASP A 395 -4.35 4.69 20.92
N TYR A 396 -5.07 3.58 21.11
CA TYR A 396 -5.04 2.42 20.23
C TYR A 396 -5.41 2.77 18.78
N VAL A 397 -4.66 2.20 17.83
CA VAL A 397 -4.95 2.31 16.39
C VAL A 397 -6.12 1.39 16.06
N PHE A 398 -7.21 1.94 15.56
CA PHE A 398 -8.34 1.16 15.01
C PHE A 398 -8.47 1.36 13.51
N LYS A 399 -9.06 0.37 12.83
CA LYS A 399 -9.29 0.45 11.39
C LYS A 399 -10.21 1.62 11.04
N ASN A 400 -9.78 2.45 10.10
CA ASN A 400 -10.47 3.66 9.65
C ASN A 400 -10.71 4.71 10.76
N ASP A 401 -9.89 4.78 11.82
CA ASP A 401 -10.09 5.80 12.88
C ASP A 401 -9.70 7.23 12.48
N THR A 402 -8.95 7.40 11.38
CA THR A 402 -8.47 8.67 10.84
C THR A 402 -9.53 9.76 10.74
N GLU A 403 -10.74 9.45 10.25
CA GLU A 403 -11.85 10.43 10.15
C GLU A 403 -12.22 11.04 11.51
N ASN A 404 -12.23 10.22 12.57
CA ASN A 404 -12.48 10.69 13.92
C ASN A 404 -11.25 11.40 14.50
N ARG A 405 -10.03 10.96 14.18
CA ARG A 405 -8.80 11.65 14.61
C ARG A 405 -8.71 13.06 14.05
N ASP A 406 -8.98 13.25 12.75
CA ASP A 406 -9.03 14.56 12.09
C ASP A 406 -10.12 15.46 12.70
N LYS A 407 -11.34 14.92 12.86
CA LYS A 407 -12.49 15.60 13.50
C LYS A 407 -12.17 16.10 14.91
N TYR A 408 -11.43 15.32 15.70
CA TYR A 408 -11.02 15.69 17.06
C TYR A 408 -9.60 16.30 17.14
N LYS A 409 -8.97 16.62 16.01
CA LYS A 409 -7.63 17.24 15.88
C LYS A 409 -6.52 16.47 16.64
N LEU A 410 -6.59 15.14 16.61
CA LEU A 410 -5.62 14.26 17.25
C LEU A 410 -4.43 13.97 16.32
N PRO A 411 -3.23 13.67 16.86
CA PRO A 411 -2.11 13.24 16.03
C PRO A 411 -2.44 11.92 15.31
N THR A 412 -2.50 11.96 13.98
CA THR A 412 -2.52 10.78 13.10
C THR A 412 -1.10 10.26 12.83
N THR A 413 -0.07 11.05 13.16
CA THR A 413 1.31 10.77 12.80
C THR A 413 1.94 9.66 13.63
N ILE A 414 1.94 8.46 13.06
CA ILE A 414 2.94 7.43 13.34
C ILE A 414 4.21 7.87 12.59
N GLN A 415 5.08 8.66 13.22
CA GLN A 415 6.28 9.19 12.55
C GLN A 415 7.30 8.09 12.27
N LEU A 416 7.40 7.70 11.00
CA LEU A 416 8.55 6.99 10.45
C LEU A 416 9.69 8.01 10.28
N SER A 417 10.67 7.95 11.19
CA SER A 417 11.94 8.68 11.13
C SER A 417 12.99 7.89 10.33
#